data_AF-A0A3D5FLX3-F1
#
_entry.id   AF-A0A3D5FLX3-F1
#
_cell.length_a   1.000
_cell.length_b   1.000
_cell.length_c   1.000
_cell.angle_alpha   90.00
_cell.angle_beta   90.00
_cell.angle_gamma   90.00
#
_symmetry.space_group_name_H-M   'P 1'
#
loop_
_entity.id
_entity.type
_entity.pdbx_description
1 polymer ?
#
loop_
_entity_poly.entity_id
_entity_poly.type
_entity_poly.pdbx_seq_one_letter_code
_entity_poly.pdbx_strand_id
1 'polypeptide(L)'
;MTPYSQGMVGYQDGKPWDYEHTLAGTLRDNGYQTVNVGKTHFHPPRLHLGFEQLTTSEDYSEWLDRQAGMAEVEKFAHGVPANSWLARPNHLPEHQIEETWFTTRALDFLSHRDPTRPFFLCLSFNGPHPPWCPPQVFYDQFIGRQMPEPAIGDWANVHADEADIPMDVNQWRGRVPDHVMQRARGAYFA
;
A
#
# COMPACT_ATOMS: atom_id res chain seq x y z
N MET A 1 17.20 -4.02 -17.68
CA MET A 1 17.36 -2.83 -16.82
C MET A 1 17.55 -3.29 -15.38
N THR A 2 18.45 -2.65 -14.64
CA THR A 2 18.72 -2.88 -13.21
C THR A 2 18.56 -1.59 -12.41
N PRO A 3 18.33 -1.64 -11.08
CA PRO A 3 18.25 -0.44 -10.25
C PRO A 3 19.49 0.47 -10.41
N TYR A 4 20.68 -0.13 -10.52
CA TYR A 4 21.93 0.57 -10.81
C TYR A 4 21.89 1.32 -12.15
N SER A 5 21.49 0.65 -13.24
CA SER A 5 21.42 1.27 -14.58
C SER A 5 20.34 2.34 -14.70
N GLN A 6 19.35 2.35 -13.80
CA GLN A 6 18.24 3.32 -13.77
C GLN A 6 18.49 4.42 -12.72
N GLY A 7 19.67 4.42 -12.09
CA GLY A 7 20.05 5.38 -11.06
C GLY A 7 19.42 5.15 -9.69
N MET A 8 18.43 4.25 -9.51
CA MET A 8 17.73 4.01 -8.24
C MET A 8 18.38 2.87 -7.42
N VAL A 9 19.53 3.13 -6.79
CA VAL A 9 20.16 2.14 -5.88
C VAL A 9 19.66 2.33 -4.45
N GLY A 10 18.78 1.43 -4.01
CA GLY A 10 18.12 1.54 -2.71
C GLY A 10 16.93 2.50 -2.72
N TYR A 11 16.18 2.54 -1.62
CA TYR A 11 15.06 3.44 -1.45
C TYR A 11 15.55 4.87 -1.17
N GLN A 12 15.05 5.84 -1.93
CA GLN A 12 15.34 7.26 -1.75
C GLN A 12 14.08 8.08 -2.04
N ASP A 13 13.56 8.76 -1.02
CA ASP A 13 12.47 9.72 -1.18
C ASP A 13 12.89 10.91 -2.04
N GLY A 14 11.91 11.50 -2.73
CA GLY A 14 12.12 12.78 -3.44
C GLY A 14 13.00 12.68 -4.68
N LYS A 15 13.32 11.48 -5.14
CA LYS A 15 14.18 11.29 -6.32
C LYS A 15 13.35 11.34 -7.61
N PRO A 16 13.58 12.29 -8.52
CA PRO A 16 12.85 12.37 -9.77
C PRO A 16 13.04 11.11 -10.62
N TRP A 17 11.96 10.66 -11.25
CA TRP A 17 11.99 9.52 -12.17
C TRP A 17 12.17 10.07 -13.60
N ASP A 18 13.41 10.09 -14.06
CA ASP A 18 13.77 10.59 -15.39
C ASP A 18 14.04 9.40 -16.35
N TYR A 19 12.96 8.73 -16.74
CA TYR A 19 13.02 7.60 -17.68
C TYR A 19 12.60 8.06 -19.07
N GLU A 20 13.50 7.92 -20.03
CA GLU A 20 13.25 8.24 -21.45
C GLU A 20 12.09 7.42 -22.01
N HIS A 21 11.99 6.15 -21.61
CA HIS A 21 10.94 5.24 -22.04
C HIS A 21 10.31 4.52 -20.85
N THR A 22 8.99 4.52 -20.82
CA THR A 22 8.20 3.75 -19.84
C THR A 22 7.21 2.88 -20.59
N LEU A 23 6.81 1.75 -19.98
CA LEU A 23 5.81 0.86 -20.57
C LEU A 23 4.51 1.60 -20.91
N ALA A 24 4.01 2.42 -19.98
CA ALA A 24 2.81 3.23 -20.21
C ALA A 24 3.04 4.23 -21.36
N GLY A 25 4.17 4.94 -21.39
CA GLY A 25 4.46 5.91 -22.45
C GLY A 25 4.50 5.26 -23.83
N THR A 26 5.21 4.13 -23.96
CA THR A 26 5.28 3.39 -25.23
C THR A 26 3.91 2.91 -25.68
N LEU A 27 3.06 2.42 -24.77
CA LEU A 27 1.70 1.97 -25.11
C LEU A 27 0.79 3.14 -25.52
N ARG A 28 0.83 4.25 -24.78
CA ARG A 28 0.11 5.48 -25.09
C ARG A 28 0.44 5.97 -26.50
N ASP A 29 1.73 6.05 -26.82
CA ASP A 29 2.21 6.53 -28.11
C ASP A 29 1.81 5.60 -29.28
N ASN A 30 1.36 4.37 -28.97
CA ASN A 30 0.80 3.40 -29.92
C ASN A 30 -0.73 3.25 -29.81
N GLY A 31 -1.42 4.26 -29.26
CA GLY A 31 -2.88 4.38 -29.30
C GLY A 31 -3.63 3.75 -28.13
N TYR A 32 -2.94 3.18 -27.15
CA TYR A 32 -3.60 2.66 -25.94
C TYR A 32 -4.07 3.79 -25.03
N GLN A 33 -5.20 3.59 -24.36
CA GLN A 33 -5.56 4.33 -23.17
C GLN A 33 -4.72 3.84 -22.00
N THR A 34 -3.98 4.71 -21.32
CA THR A 34 -3.08 4.32 -20.24
C THR A 34 -3.51 4.92 -18.92
N VAL A 35 -3.82 4.06 -17.95
CA VAL A 35 -4.40 4.47 -16.67
C VAL A 35 -3.67 3.82 -15.52
N ASN A 36 -3.36 4.60 -14.48
CA ASN A 36 -2.95 4.07 -13.19
C ASN A 36 -3.98 4.44 -12.12
N VAL A 37 -4.40 3.44 -11.36
CA VAL A 37 -5.20 3.60 -10.15
C VAL A 37 -4.43 3.01 -8.98
N GLY A 38 -4.02 3.86 -8.06
CA GLY A 38 -3.33 3.52 -6.83
C GLY A 38 -1.87 3.94 -6.78
N LYS A 39 -1.07 3.20 -6.01
CA LYS A 39 0.29 3.59 -5.60
C LYS A 39 1.28 3.60 -6.76
N THR A 40 2.09 4.66 -6.86
CA THR A 40 3.11 4.80 -7.91
C THR A 40 4.54 4.99 -7.40
N HIS A 41 4.73 5.62 -6.22
CA HIS A 41 6.05 6.08 -5.74
C HIS A 41 6.75 7.09 -6.67
N PHE A 42 6.01 7.71 -7.59
CA PHE A 42 6.58 8.70 -8.49
C PHE A 42 6.90 10.00 -7.77
N HIS A 43 8.04 10.59 -8.12
CA HIS A 43 8.40 11.94 -7.70
C HIS A 43 8.71 12.81 -8.94
N PRO A 44 8.19 14.04 -9.01
CA PRO A 44 7.25 14.66 -8.07
C PRO A 44 5.89 13.94 -8.02
N PRO A 45 5.08 14.16 -6.96
CA PRO A 45 3.71 13.63 -6.90
C PRO A 45 2.94 14.00 -8.17
N ARG A 46 2.10 13.09 -8.65
CA ARG A 46 1.34 13.18 -9.91
C ARG A 46 2.18 13.23 -11.21
N LEU A 47 3.48 12.92 -11.18
CA LEU A 47 4.23 12.70 -12.42
C LEU A 47 3.60 11.56 -13.22
N HIS A 48 3.24 11.79 -14.48
CA HIS A 48 2.45 10.82 -15.26
C HIS A 48 3.24 9.62 -15.77
N LEU A 49 4.53 9.77 -16.07
CA LEU A 49 5.38 8.69 -16.63
C LEU A 49 4.71 7.86 -17.73
N GLY A 50 3.96 8.53 -18.61
CA GLY A 50 3.29 7.92 -19.75
C GLY A 50 1.85 7.49 -19.53
N PHE A 51 1.34 7.47 -18.30
CA PHE A 51 -0.09 7.30 -18.04
C PHE A 51 -0.86 8.56 -18.45
N GLU A 52 -1.99 8.41 -19.14
CA GLU A 52 -2.91 9.52 -19.46
C GLU A 52 -3.77 9.88 -18.25
N GLN A 53 -4.11 8.92 -17.40
CA GLN A 53 -4.91 9.13 -16.19
C GLN A 53 -4.20 8.56 -14.96
N LEU A 54 -4.25 9.32 -13.87
CA LEU A 54 -3.68 8.98 -12.57
C LEU A 54 -4.73 9.19 -11.48
N THR A 55 -5.00 8.12 -10.74
CA THR A 55 -5.69 8.14 -9.45
C THR A 55 -4.73 7.61 -8.41
N THR A 56 -4.59 8.31 -7.29
CA THR A 56 -3.58 8.09 -6.25
C THR A 56 -4.21 8.04 -4.85
N SER A 57 -3.39 7.74 -3.84
CA SER A 57 -3.80 7.80 -2.44
C SER A 57 -4.22 9.19 -1.95
N GLU A 58 -3.73 10.27 -2.59
CA GLU A 58 -4.17 11.63 -2.29
C GLU A 58 -5.62 11.84 -2.76
N ASP A 59 -5.96 11.36 -3.97
CA ASP A 59 -7.33 11.46 -4.49
C ASP A 59 -8.32 10.63 -3.64
N TYR A 60 -7.87 9.49 -3.10
CA TYR A 60 -8.64 8.71 -2.11
C TYR A 60 -8.88 9.51 -0.82
N SER A 61 -7.82 10.12 -0.26
CA SER A 61 -7.94 10.94 0.95
C SER A 61 -8.92 12.10 0.74
N GLU A 62 -8.81 12.83 -0.38
CA GLU A 62 -9.77 13.90 -0.72
C GLU A 62 -11.20 13.39 -0.90
N TRP A 63 -11.39 12.19 -1.45
CA TRP A 63 -12.71 11.58 -1.56
C TRP A 63 -13.27 11.17 -0.19
N LEU A 64 -12.43 10.59 0.68
CA LEU A 64 -12.84 10.13 2.01
C LEU A 64 -13.33 11.31 2.84
N ASP A 65 -12.62 12.44 2.82
CA ASP A 65 -13.01 13.67 3.54
C ASP A 65 -14.39 14.20 3.14
N ARG A 66 -14.85 13.89 1.91
CA ARG A 66 -16.17 14.30 1.41
C ARG A 66 -17.30 13.35 1.83
N GLN A 67 -16.99 12.21 2.44
CA GLN A 67 -18.01 11.28 2.90
C GLN A 67 -18.69 11.80 4.17
N ALA A 68 -19.97 11.47 4.34
CA ALA A 68 -20.74 11.93 5.49
C ALA A 68 -20.08 11.47 6.81
N GLY A 69 -19.70 12.43 7.65
CA GLY A 69 -19.04 12.18 8.93
C GLY A 69 -17.53 11.94 8.87
N MET A 70 -16.89 12.01 7.70
CA MET A 70 -15.47 11.69 7.52
C MET A 70 -14.55 12.92 7.38
N ALA A 71 -15.09 14.13 7.19
CA ALA A 71 -14.31 15.36 6.96
C ALA A 71 -13.27 15.71 8.04
N GLU A 72 -13.36 15.12 9.22
CA GLU A 72 -12.43 15.31 10.35
C GLU A 72 -11.87 13.97 10.88
N VAL A 73 -12.10 12.87 10.15
CA VAL A 73 -11.65 11.54 10.55
C VAL A 73 -10.36 11.21 9.81
N GLU A 74 -9.26 11.19 10.54
CA GLU A 74 -7.95 10.75 10.03
C GLU A 74 -8.03 9.29 9.57
N LYS A 75 -7.50 8.95 8.38
CA LYS A 75 -7.53 7.56 7.87
C LYS A 75 -6.71 6.60 8.74
N PHE A 76 -5.77 7.12 9.52
CA PHE A 76 -5.05 6.39 10.57
C PHE A 76 -5.66 6.55 11.97
N ALA A 77 -6.91 7.00 12.12
CA ALA A 77 -7.59 7.18 13.42
C ALA A 77 -7.71 5.88 14.24
N HIS A 78 -7.49 4.72 13.60
CA HIS A 78 -7.34 3.44 14.29
C HIS A 78 -6.08 3.35 15.17
N GLY A 79 -5.17 4.34 15.11
CA GLY A 79 -4.03 4.52 16.00
C GLY A 79 -2.80 3.66 15.67
N VAL A 80 -2.78 3.04 14.49
CA VAL A 80 -1.65 2.20 14.03
C VAL A 80 -0.93 2.93 12.90
N PRO A 81 0.33 3.36 13.09
CA PRO A 81 1.10 4.00 12.04
C PRO A 81 1.67 2.98 11.04
N ALA A 82 2.10 3.48 9.87
CA ALA A 82 2.54 2.66 8.74
C ALA A 82 3.82 1.84 8.96
N ASN A 83 4.55 2.05 10.05
CA ASN A 83 5.75 1.27 10.41
C ASN A 83 5.59 0.48 11.71
N SER A 84 4.37 0.38 12.25
CA SER A 84 4.12 -0.42 13.46
C SER A 84 3.84 -1.88 13.11
N TRP A 85 4.24 -2.79 14.02
CA TRP A 85 3.81 -4.19 13.99
C TRP A 85 2.44 -4.41 14.62
N LEU A 86 1.84 -3.39 15.25
CA LEU A 86 0.49 -3.52 15.80
C LEU A 86 -0.49 -3.70 14.65
N ALA A 87 -1.43 -4.63 14.82
CA ALA A 87 -2.43 -4.91 13.81
C ALA A 87 -3.82 -4.97 14.40
N ARG A 88 -4.82 -4.60 13.61
CA ARG A 88 -6.23 -4.62 14.01
C ARG A 88 -7.12 -4.50 12.78
N PRO A 89 -8.39 -4.88 12.85
CA PRO A 89 -9.35 -4.53 11.83
C PRO A 89 -9.35 -3.02 11.55
N ASN A 90 -9.52 -2.66 10.26
CA ASN A 90 -9.73 -1.28 9.87
C ASN A 90 -10.99 -0.73 10.54
N HIS A 91 -10.94 0.54 10.93
CA HIS A 91 -12.09 1.25 11.48
C HIS A 91 -13.10 1.72 10.41
N LEU A 92 -12.66 1.82 9.14
CA LEU A 92 -13.53 2.22 8.04
C LEU A 92 -14.39 1.04 7.57
N PRO A 93 -15.64 1.29 7.12
CA PRO A 93 -16.41 0.28 6.43
C PRO A 93 -15.72 -0.12 5.12
N GLU A 94 -15.88 -1.38 4.68
CA GLU A 94 -15.11 -1.96 3.58
C GLU A 94 -15.16 -1.16 2.27
N HIS A 95 -16.30 -0.59 1.93
CA HIS A 95 -16.48 0.23 0.73
C HIS A 95 -15.76 1.59 0.79
N GLN A 96 -15.31 2.01 1.97
CA GLN A 96 -14.52 3.22 2.18
C GLN A 96 -13.04 2.92 2.38
N ILE A 97 -12.61 1.66 2.42
CA ILE A 97 -11.19 1.31 2.47
C ILE A 97 -10.56 1.58 1.09
N GLU A 98 -9.32 2.05 1.10
CA GLU A 98 -8.59 2.53 -0.09
C GLU A 98 -8.56 1.51 -1.23
N GLU A 99 -8.27 0.24 -0.95
CA GLU A 99 -8.22 -0.82 -1.95
C GLU A 99 -9.58 -1.05 -2.65
N THR A 100 -10.67 -1.01 -1.88
CA THR A 100 -12.03 -1.13 -2.42
C THR A 100 -12.39 0.10 -3.24
N TRP A 101 -11.97 1.29 -2.78
CA TRP A 101 -12.16 2.53 -3.52
C TRP A 101 -11.39 2.55 -4.85
N PHE A 102 -10.12 2.13 -4.86
CA PHE A 102 -9.33 1.96 -6.08
C PHE A 102 -9.97 0.95 -7.04
N THR A 103 -10.46 -0.18 -6.52
CA THR A 103 -11.19 -1.16 -7.33
C THR A 103 -12.42 -0.51 -7.99
N THR A 104 -13.15 0.33 -7.25
CA THR A 104 -14.30 1.07 -7.79
C THR A 104 -13.88 2.06 -8.88
N ARG A 105 -12.76 2.77 -8.72
CA ARG A 105 -12.22 3.68 -9.75
C ARG A 105 -11.75 2.95 -11.01
N ALA A 106 -11.14 1.77 -10.85
CA ALA A 106 -10.79 0.91 -11.97
C ALA A 106 -12.03 0.43 -12.75
N LEU A 107 -13.08 -0.01 -12.05
CA LEU A 107 -14.34 -0.41 -12.68
C LEU A 107 -15.04 0.75 -13.39
N ASP A 108 -14.98 1.95 -12.82
CA ASP A 108 -15.52 3.16 -13.42
C ASP A 108 -14.81 3.48 -14.75
N PHE A 109 -13.47 3.42 -14.78
CA PHE A 109 -12.71 3.52 -16.03
C PHE A 109 -13.15 2.46 -17.04
N LEU A 110 -13.22 1.19 -16.64
CA LEU A 110 -13.60 0.11 -17.56
C LEU A 110 -15.00 0.32 -18.18
N SER A 111 -15.93 0.89 -17.42
CA SER A 111 -17.31 1.16 -17.85
C SER A 111 -17.42 2.35 -18.80
N HIS A 112 -16.55 3.36 -18.66
CA HIS A 112 -16.62 4.62 -19.39
C HIS A 112 -15.49 4.86 -20.39
N ARG A 113 -14.52 3.93 -20.52
CA ARG A 113 -13.40 4.04 -21.46
C ARG A 113 -13.88 4.21 -22.91
N ASP A 114 -13.01 4.77 -23.74
CA ASP A 114 -13.21 4.80 -25.18
C ASP A 114 -13.15 3.37 -25.76
N PRO A 115 -14.24 2.84 -26.35
CA PRO A 115 -14.23 1.49 -26.89
C PRO A 115 -13.44 1.36 -28.21
N THR A 116 -13.03 2.47 -28.82
CA THR A 116 -12.29 2.47 -30.10
C THR A 116 -10.78 2.33 -29.92
N ARG A 117 -10.28 2.49 -28.68
CA ARG A 117 -8.87 2.35 -28.32
C ARG A 117 -8.67 1.17 -27.38
N PRO A 118 -7.59 0.36 -27.55
CA PRO A 118 -7.20 -0.60 -26.52
C PRO A 118 -6.81 0.14 -25.22
N PHE A 119 -6.69 -0.58 -24.11
CA PHE A 119 -6.31 0.03 -22.83
C PHE A 119 -5.21 -0.76 -22.10
N PHE A 120 -4.49 -0.06 -21.24
CA PHE A 120 -3.53 -0.55 -20.27
C PHE A 120 -3.87 0.08 -18.91
N LEU A 121 -4.35 -0.74 -17.98
CA LEU A 121 -4.72 -0.33 -16.64
C LEU A 121 -3.75 -0.95 -15.63
N CYS A 122 -3.06 -0.11 -14.88
CA CYS A 122 -2.28 -0.50 -13.71
C CYS A 122 -3.14 -0.24 -12.45
N LEU A 123 -3.61 -1.31 -11.80
CA LEU A 123 -4.30 -1.24 -10.51
C LEU A 123 -3.32 -1.66 -9.41
N SER A 124 -2.83 -0.68 -8.63
CA SER A 124 -1.68 -0.82 -7.74
C SER A 124 -2.07 -0.54 -6.28
N PHE A 125 -2.26 -1.59 -5.49
CA PHE A 125 -2.70 -1.49 -4.11
C PHE A 125 -1.57 -1.11 -3.13
N ASN A 126 -1.92 -0.49 -1.99
CA ASN A 126 -0.97 -0.24 -0.91
C ASN A 126 -0.77 -1.50 -0.05
N GLY A 127 -1.86 -2.19 0.32
CA GLY A 127 -1.78 -3.47 1.01
C GLY A 127 -0.97 -4.52 0.22
N PRO A 128 -0.22 -5.42 0.90
CA PRO A 128 -0.16 -5.63 2.34
C PRO A 128 0.94 -4.81 3.05
N HIS A 129 1.39 -3.67 2.48
CA HIS A 129 2.28 -2.76 3.18
C HIS A 129 1.61 -2.29 4.49
N PRO A 130 2.33 -2.19 5.63
CA PRO A 130 1.70 -1.73 6.85
C PRO A 130 1.16 -0.29 6.73
N PRO A 131 0.14 0.08 7.53
CA PRO A 131 -0.35 -0.65 8.69
C PRO A 131 -1.19 -1.88 8.33
N TRP A 132 -1.05 -2.96 9.09
CA TRP A 132 -1.84 -4.18 8.88
C TRP A 132 -3.24 -4.02 9.46
N CYS A 133 -4.11 -3.43 8.63
CA CYS A 133 -5.49 -3.12 8.96
C CYS A 133 -6.49 -3.67 7.94
N PRO A 134 -6.63 -5.01 7.84
CA PRO A 134 -7.61 -5.63 6.94
C PRO A 134 -9.05 -5.37 7.41
N PRO A 135 -10.06 -5.57 6.55
CA PRO A 135 -11.46 -5.65 6.97
C PRO A 135 -11.69 -6.67 8.08
N GLN A 136 -12.67 -6.39 8.96
CA GLN A 136 -13.05 -7.28 10.06
C GLN A 136 -13.36 -8.70 9.59
N VAL A 137 -14.11 -8.84 8.48
CA VAL A 137 -14.52 -10.15 7.94
C VAL A 137 -13.34 -11.03 7.54
N PHE A 138 -12.24 -10.46 7.07
CA PHE A 138 -11.03 -11.21 6.77
C PHE A 138 -10.20 -11.43 8.02
N TYR A 139 -10.04 -10.40 8.87
CA TYR A 139 -9.31 -10.53 10.13
C TYR A 139 -9.83 -11.68 11.00
N ASP A 140 -11.16 -11.81 11.14
CA ASP A 140 -11.81 -12.86 11.91
C ASP A 140 -11.51 -14.27 11.39
N GLN A 141 -11.24 -14.41 10.09
CA GLN A 141 -10.89 -15.70 9.50
C GLN A 141 -9.49 -16.17 9.92
N PHE A 142 -8.56 -15.25 10.22
CA PHE A 142 -7.15 -15.58 10.40
C PHE A 142 -6.63 -15.39 11.83
N ILE A 143 -7.22 -14.51 12.63
CA ILE A 143 -6.70 -14.16 13.96
C ILE A 143 -6.53 -15.38 14.90
N GLY A 144 -7.41 -16.38 14.77
CA GLY A 144 -7.37 -17.63 15.54
C GLY A 144 -6.70 -18.81 14.83
N ARG A 145 -6.19 -18.65 13.61
CA ARG A 145 -5.57 -19.76 12.87
C ARG A 145 -4.15 -20.03 13.36
N GLN A 146 -3.80 -21.31 13.40
CA GLN A 146 -2.40 -21.71 13.48
C GLN A 146 -1.73 -21.40 12.15
N MET A 147 -0.58 -20.71 12.22
CA MET A 147 0.20 -20.28 11.06
C MET A 147 1.64 -20.80 11.19
N PRO A 148 2.36 -21.10 10.10
CA PRO A 148 3.75 -21.55 10.16
C PRO A 148 4.65 -20.50 10.80
N GLU A 149 5.39 -20.85 11.84
CA GLU A 149 6.30 -19.93 12.52
C GLU A 149 7.31 -19.33 11.53
N PRO A 150 7.68 -18.04 11.71
CA PRO A 150 8.70 -17.44 10.87
C PRO A 150 10.03 -18.16 11.08
N ALA A 151 10.77 -18.37 10.00
CA ALA A 151 12.15 -18.83 10.10
C ALA A 151 13.01 -17.70 10.68
N ILE A 152 13.58 -17.91 11.86
CA ILE A 152 14.47 -16.95 12.54
C ILE A 152 15.89 -17.52 12.48
N GLY A 153 16.81 -16.80 11.84
CA GLY A 153 18.22 -17.16 11.82
C GLY A 153 18.95 -16.70 13.08
N ASP A 154 20.02 -17.40 13.47
CA ASP A 154 20.80 -17.10 14.67
C ASP A 154 21.34 -15.66 14.70
N TRP A 155 21.63 -15.10 13.51
CA TRP A 155 22.09 -13.72 13.36
C TRP A 155 21.07 -12.68 13.86
N ALA A 156 19.78 -13.01 13.89
CA ALA A 156 18.73 -12.08 14.29
C ALA A 156 18.69 -11.84 15.81
N ASN A 157 19.32 -12.70 16.61
CA ASN A 157 19.34 -12.58 18.07
C ASN A 157 19.97 -11.25 18.53
N VAL A 158 20.94 -10.72 17.79
CA VAL A 158 21.56 -9.41 18.07
C VAL A 158 20.53 -8.29 18.12
N HIS A 159 19.48 -8.35 17.30
CA HIS A 159 18.42 -7.35 17.26
C HIS A 159 17.48 -7.44 18.46
N ALA A 160 17.38 -8.60 19.10
CA ALA A 160 16.66 -8.75 20.36
C ALA A 160 17.51 -8.28 21.55
N ASP A 161 18.80 -8.62 21.56
CA ASP A 161 19.72 -8.31 22.66
C ASP A 161 20.05 -6.81 22.75
N GLU A 162 20.15 -6.13 21.61
CA GLU A 162 20.46 -4.69 21.53
C GLU A 162 19.21 -3.79 21.51
N ALA A 163 18.02 -4.35 21.69
CA ALA A 163 16.80 -3.55 21.69
C ALA A 163 16.62 -2.78 23.00
N ASP A 164 16.17 -1.54 22.89
CA ASP A 164 15.73 -0.75 24.04
C ASP A 164 14.47 -1.36 24.66
N ILE A 165 14.42 -1.37 25.99
CA ILE A 165 13.30 -1.88 26.78
C ILE A 165 12.78 -0.76 27.71
N PRO A 166 11.47 -0.46 27.72
CA PRO A 166 10.40 -1.11 26.96
C PRO A 166 10.45 -0.79 25.46
N MET A 167 10.01 -1.74 24.63
CA MET A 167 9.99 -1.57 23.17
C MET A 167 8.95 -0.52 22.75
N ASP A 168 9.36 0.42 21.91
CA ASP A 168 8.45 1.34 21.22
C ASP A 168 7.70 0.60 20.10
N VAL A 169 6.43 0.95 19.84
CA VAL A 169 5.59 0.26 18.84
C VAL A 169 6.04 0.43 17.38
N ASN A 170 7.02 1.31 17.12
CA ASN A 170 7.65 1.57 15.83
C ASN A 170 9.16 1.28 15.84
N GLN A 171 9.67 0.59 16.85
CA GLN A 171 11.08 0.25 16.91
C GLN A 171 11.46 -0.63 15.70
N TRP A 172 12.66 -0.45 15.16
CA TRP A 172 13.10 -1.24 14.01
C TRP A 172 13.74 -2.58 14.40
N ARG A 173 13.99 -2.79 15.70
CA ARG A 173 14.61 -3.99 16.27
C ARG A 173 13.97 -4.38 17.60
N GLY A 174 14.03 -5.67 17.92
CA GLY A 174 13.57 -6.23 19.19
C GLY A 174 12.81 -7.54 19.03
N ARG A 175 12.36 -8.11 20.15
CA ARG A 175 11.54 -9.32 20.18
C ARG A 175 10.10 -8.97 20.52
N VAL A 176 9.26 -8.89 19.49
CA VAL A 176 7.82 -8.69 19.64
C VAL A 176 7.22 -9.88 20.42
N PRO A 177 6.40 -9.64 21.46
CA PRO A 177 5.76 -10.71 22.21
C PRO A 177 4.91 -11.64 21.32
N ASP A 178 4.92 -12.94 21.60
CA ASP A 178 4.28 -13.96 20.75
C ASP A 178 2.81 -13.66 20.44
N HIS A 179 2.04 -13.15 21.40
CA HIS A 179 0.63 -12.79 21.19
C HIS A 179 0.45 -11.57 20.26
N VAL A 180 1.38 -10.60 20.29
CA VAL A 180 1.41 -9.45 19.37
C VAL A 180 1.84 -9.92 17.99
N MET A 181 2.85 -10.79 17.91
CA MET A 181 3.31 -11.39 16.65
C MET A 181 2.21 -12.23 15.99
N GLN A 182 1.48 -13.06 16.76
CA GLN A 182 0.33 -13.82 16.27
C GLN A 182 -0.76 -12.89 15.72
N ARG A 183 -1.03 -11.79 16.43
CA ARG A 183 -2.01 -10.78 15.99
C ARG A 183 -1.59 -10.07 14.70
N ALA A 184 -0.32 -9.67 14.61
CA ALA A 184 0.27 -9.07 13.42
C ALA A 184 0.21 -10.00 12.21
N ARG A 185 0.61 -11.26 12.41
CA ARG A 185 0.53 -12.32 11.39
C ARG A 185 -0.92 -12.54 10.97
N GLY A 186 -1.85 -12.65 11.92
CA GLY A 186 -3.27 -12.83 11.63
C GLY A 186 -3.83 -11.74 10.73
N ALA A 187 -3.40 -10.49 10.92
CA ALA A 187 -3.78 -9.39 10.04
C ALA A 187 -3.03 -9.35 8.71
N TYR A 188 -1.76 -9.74 8.67
CA TYR A 188 -0.97 -9.83 7.44
C TYR A 188 -1.50 -10.91 6.48
N PHE A 189 -2.00 -12.03 7.02
CA PHE A 189 -2.58 -13.13 6.25
C PHE A 189 -4.06 -12.90 5.86
N ALA A 190 -4.74 -11.95 6.50
CA ALA A 190 -6.13 -11.59 6.23
C ALA A 190 -6.24 -10.63 5.05
#